data_AF-A0A2R6DC18-F1
#
_entry.id   AF-A0A2R6DC18-F1
#
_cell.length_a   1.000
_cell.length_b   1.000
_cell.length_c   1.000
_cell.angle_alpha   90.00
_cell.angle_beta   90.00
_cell.angle_gamma   90.00
#
_symmetry.space_group_name_H-M   'P 1'
#
loop_
_entity.id
_entity.type
_entity.pdbx_description
1 polymer ?
#
loop_
_entity_poly.entity_id
_entity_poly.type
_entity_poly.pdbx_seq_one_letter_code
_entity_poly.pdbx_strand_id
1 'polypeptide(L)'
;MTKRLLFGEDTSTPHEFFRALTRNGAMALGFDDVGLVRGDKAADFVLFDVSGPRFVPGRPAGDVRDVVVAGEPVVRNGVVRTLDEATVLAEAREAAETVLDHLQWDVTGAEAGTPDRNPVALASRAPIGRIGSWALRLGRQYLRDRLP
;
A
#
# COMPACT_ATOMS: atom_id res chain seq x y z
N MET A 1 -10.43 16.04 -18.67
CA MET A 1 -11.34 15.09 -17.99
C MET A 1 -10.54 14.37 -16.91
N THR A 2 -10.78 14.68 -15.64
CA THR A 2 -9.98 14.17 -14.52
C THR A 2 -10.49 12.78 -14.11
N LYS A 3 -9.68 11.73 -14.32
CA LYS A 3 -10.00 10.38 -13.84
C LYS A 3 -9.91 10.35 -12.31
N ARG A 4 -10.90 9.76 -11.64
CA ARG A 4 -10.92 9.56 -10.19
C ARG A 4 -10.71 8.08 -9.86
N LEU A 5 -10.13 7.78 -8.69
CA LEU A 5 -9.66 6.42 -8.34
C LEU A 5 -10.77 5.44 -7.94
N LEU A 6 -11.97 5.93 -7.59
CA LEU A 6 -13.12 5.12 -7.20
C LEU A 6 -14.39 5.68 -7.85
N PHE A 7 -15.44 4.85 -7.98
CA PHE A 7 -16.74 5.30 -8.46
C PHE A 7 -17.35 6.29 -7.44
N GLY A 8 -17.43 7.58 -7.77
CA GLY A 8 -18.04 8.63 -6.94
C GLY A 8 -17.40 10.01 -7.13
N GLU A 9 -18.22 11.07 -7.12
CA GLU A 9 -17.79 12.46 -7.36
C GLU A 9 -16.88 13.03 -6.25
N ASP A 10 -16.84 12.39 -5.09
CA ASP A 10 -16.05 12.81 -3.91
C ASP A 10 -14.69 12.11 -3.77
N THR A 11 -14.26 11.36 -4.78
CA THR A 11 -13.06 10.51 -4.67
C THR A 11 -11.81 11.25 -5.14
N SER A 12 -10.70 11.08 -4.41
CA SER A 12 -9.42 11.71 -4.74
C SER A 12 -8.94 11.32 -6.14
N THR A 13 -8.30 12.27 -6.81
CA THR A 13 -7.58 12.01 -8.06
C THR A 13 -6.37 11.11 -7.80
N PRO A 14 -5.86 10.38 -8.81
CA PRO A 14 -4.62 9.63 -8.71
C PRO A 14 -3.45 10.48 -8.18
N HIS A 15 -3.35 11.73 -8.65
CA HIS A 15 -2.31 12.65 -8.21
C HIS A 15 -2.42 12.99 -6.71
N GLU A 16 -3.61 13.32 -6.23
CA GLU A 16 -3.84 13.60 -4.81
C GLU A 16 -3.56 12.38 -3.94
N PHE A 17 -3.90 11.19 -4.42
CA PHE A 17 -3.64 9.95 -3.73
C PHE A 17 -2.15 9.64 -3.64
N PHE A 18 -1.39 9.74 -4.73
CA PHE A 18 0.06 9.58 -4.70
C PHE A 18 0.72 10.63 -3.80
N ARG A 19 0.30 11.89 -3.86
CA ARG A 19 0.82 12.95 -2.98
C ARG A 19 0.53 12.66 -1.50
N ALA A 20 -0.64 12.09 -1.20
CA ALA A 20 -0.99 11.67 0.15
C ALA A 20 -0.09 10.53 0.65
N LEU A 21 0.18 9.54 -0.20
CA LEU A 21 0.98 8.35 0.14
C LEU A 21 2.49 8.57 0.13
N THR A 22 3.00 9.61 -0.53
CA THR A 22 4.43 9.91 -0.59
C THR A 22 4.77 11.15 0.24
N ARG A 23 4.70 12.35 -0.38
CA ARG A 23 5.15 13.60 0.24
C ARG A 23 4.42 13.93 1.54
N ASN A 24 3.10 13.79 1.59
CA ASN A 24 2.36 14.11 2.82
C ASN A 24 2.65 13.09 3.92
N GLY A 25 2.83 11.81 3.57
CA GLY A 25 3.27 10.77 4.50
C GLY A 25 4.64 11.06 5.09
N ALA A 26 5.62 11.42 4.24
CA ALA A 26 6.95 11.85 4.67
C ALA A 26 6.88 13.02 5.66
N MET A 27 6.12 14.07 5.31
CA MET A 27 5.93 15.23 6.19
C MET A 27 5.26 14.87 7.52
N ALA A 28 4.27 13.97 7.50
CA ALA A 28 3.58 13.53 8.71
C ALA A 28 4.52 12.80 9.68
N LEU A 29 5.50 12.07 9.14
CA LEU A 29 6.54 11.36 9.90
C LEU A 29 7.76 12.24 10.25
N GLY A 30 7.79 13.50 9.81
CA GLY A 30 8.89 14.42 10.07
C GLY A 30 10.07 14.30 9.12
N PHE A 31 9.95 13.56 8.02
CA PHE A 31 10.96 13.49 6.98
C PHE A 31 10.82 14.62 5.97
N ASP A 32 11.91 15.29 5.65
CA ASP A 32 12.00 16.39 4.68
C ASP A 32 12.80 16.03 3.42
N ASP A 33 13.53 14.91 3.46
CA ASP A 33 14.47 14.44 2.45
C ASP A 33 13.89 13.33 1.55
N VAL A 34 12.70 12.80 1.84
CA VAL A 34 12.03 11.74 1.04
C VAL A 34 10.64 12.16 0.52
N GLY A 35 10.02 11.30 -0.28
CA GLY A 35 8.63 11.48 -0.77
C GLY A 35 8.48 12.38 -2.00
N LEU A 36 9.59 12.86 -2.57
CA LEU A 36 9.64 13.56 -3.86
C LEU A 36 10.82 13.05 -4.70
N VAL A 37 10.59 12.93 -6.01
CA VAL A 37 11.67 12.66 -6.98
C VAL A 37 12.33 13.98 -7.36
N ARG A 38 13.42 14.33 -6.67
CA ARG A 38 14.26 15.52 -6.94
C ARG A 38 15.73 15.20 -6.64
N GLY A 39 16.65 15.91 -7.30
CA GLY A 39 18.09 15.68 -7.11
C GLY A 39 18.65 16.09 -5.74
N ASP A 40 17.90 16.90 -4.98
CA ASP A 40 18.21 17.34 -3.61
C ASP A 40 17.54 16.48 -2.52
N LYS A 41 17.03 15.29 -2.89
CA LYS A 41 16.30 14.37 -2.03
C LYS A 41 16.94 12.98 -2.05
N ALA A 42 16.72 12.21 -0.99
CA ALA A 42 17.14 10.82 -0.94
C ALA A 42 16.50 10.04 -2.10
N ALA A 43 17.25 9.08 -2.63
CA ALA A 43 16.85 8.28 -3.78
C ALA A 43 15.88 7.16 -3.37
N ASP A 44 14.69 7.57 -2.92
CA ASP A 44 13.58 6.70 -2.55
C ASP A 44 12.56 6.66 -3.68
N PHE A 45 12.53 5.58 -4.44
CA PHE A 45 11.61 5.44 -5.55
C PHE A 45 11.22 3.99 -5.84
N VAL A 46 10.06 3.87 -6.48
CA VAL A 46 9.49 2.59 -6.93
C VAL A 46 9.29 2.67 -8.44
N LEU A 47 9.79 1.68 -9.16
CA LEU A 47 9.57 1.51 -10.59
C LEU A 47 8.48 0.45 -10.79
N PHE A 48 7.46 0.82 -11.55
CA PHE A 48 6.37 -0.08 -11.95
C PHE A 48 6.57 -0.53 -13.40
N ASP A 49 6.44 -1.83 -13.67
CA ASP A 49 6.33 -2.34 -15.04
C ASP A 49 4.88 -2.19 -15.51
N VAL A 50 4.67 -1.45 -16.60
CA VAL A 50 3.34 -1.16 -17.15
C VAL A 50 3.13 -1.77 -18.53
N SER A 51 4.03 -2.67 -18.96
CA SER A 51 3.96 -3.34 -20.26
C SER A 51 2.92 -4.47 -20.32
N GLY A 52 2.45 -4.93 -19.17
CA GLY A 52 1.50 -6.05 -19.06
C GLY A 52 0.09 -5.72 -19.61
N PRO A 53 -0.64 -6.71 -20.15
CA PRO A 53 -1.95 -6.51 -20.77
C PRO A 53 -3.02 -5.98 -19.81
N ARG A 54 -2.84 -6.18 -18.49
CA ARG A 54 -3.68 -5.62 -17.43
C ARG A 54 -3.70 -4.08 -17.37
N PHE A 55 -2.70 -3.43 -17.97
CA PHE A 55 -2.65 -1.98 -18.14
C PHE A 55 -3.30 -1.51 -19.45
N VAL A 56 -3.97 -2.40 -20.18
CA VAL A 56 -4.69 -2.10 -21.42
C VAL A 56 -6.12 -2.68 -21.34
N PRO A 57 -7.18 -1.90 -21.01
CA PRO A 57 -7.20 -0.49 -20.63
C PRO A 57 -7.07 -0.27 -19.11
N GLY A 58 -5.86 0.04 -18.67
CA GLY A 58 -5.44 0.72 -17.43
C GLY A 58 -6.12 0.34 -16.10
N ARG A 59 -5.84 -0.84 -15.53
CA ARG A 59 -6.07 -1.09 -14.10
C ARG A 59 -4.76 -0.87 -13.31
N PRO A 60 -4.65 0.16 -12.46
CA PRO A 60 -3.43 0.42 -11.70
C PRO A 60 -3.41 -0.44 -10.42
N ALA A 61 -2.52 -1.44 -10.36
CA ALA A 61 -1.92 -1.96 -9.12
C ALA A 61 -1.15 -3.26 -9.41
N GLY A 62 0.09 -3.45 -8.96
CA GLY A 62 0.62 -4.80 -8.71
C GLY A 62 1.92 -5.23 -9.41
N ASP A 63 2.55 -4.40 -10.24
CA ASP A 63 3.78 -4.80 -10.95
C ASP A 63 4.97 -3.93 -10.52
N VAL A 64 5.33 -4.00 -9.24
CA VAL A 64 6.57 -3.38 -8.75
C VAL A 64 7.76 -4.15 -9.33
N ARG A 65 8.55 -3.48 -10.16
CA ARG A 65 9.77 -4.05 -10.74
C ARG A 65 10.96 -3.82 -9.84
N ASP A 66 11.17 -2.58 -9.40
CA ASP A 66 12.33 -2.21 -8.60
C ASP A 66 11.89 -1.26 -7.47
N VAL A 67 12.56 -1.38 -6.32
CA VAL A 67 12.43 -0.48 -5.17
C VAL A 67 13.83 -0.09 -4.75
N VAL A 68 14.06 1.21 -4.64
CA VAL A 68 15.33 1.79 -4.19
C VAL A 68 15.04 2.64 -2.96
N VAL A 69 15.87 2.46 -1.92
CA VAL A 69 15.79 3.19 -0.65
C VAL A 69 17.16 3.77 -0.36
N ALA A 70 17.26 5.09 -0.21
CA ALA A 70 18.50 5.83 -0.03
C ALA A 70 19.58 5.50 -1.09
N GLY A 71 19.16 5.19 -2.31
CA GLY A 71 20.06 4.80 -3.41
C GLY A 71 20.38 3.31 -3.49
N GLU A 72 20.00 2.52 -2.49
CA GLU A 72 20.25 1.07 -2.45
C GLU A 72 19.05 0.27 -2.99
N PRO A 73 19.25 -0.65 -3.95
CA PRO A 73 18.17 -1.46 -4.49
C PRO A 73 17.76 -2.57 -3.51
N VAL A 74 16.56 -2.46 -2.94
CA VAL A 74 15.99 -3.47 -2.02
C VAL A 74 15.09 -4.47 -2.73
N VAL A 75 14.53 -4.08 -3.89
CA VAL A 75 13.87 -4.97 -4.85
C VAL A 75 14.46 -4.71 -6.23
N ARG A 76 14.81 -5.77 -6.96
CA ARG A 76 15.35 -5.66 -8.32
C ARG A 76 14.75 -6.74 -9.24
N ASN A 77 14.13 -6.31 -10.33
CA ASN A 77 13.38 -7.17 -11.26
C ASN A 77 12.37 -8.10 -10.56
N GLY A 78 11.58 -7.54 -9.62
CA GLY A 78 10.56 -8.25 -8.86
C GLY A 78 11.10 -9.14 -7.75
N VAL A 79 12.42 -9.19 -7.53
CA VAL A 79 13.06 -10.03 -6.51
C VAL A 79 13.53 -9.18 -5.33
N VAL A 80 13.06 -9.50 -4.13
CA VAL A 80 13.51 -8.92 -2.86
C VAL A 80 14.97 -9.31 -2.60
N ARG A 81 15.81 -8.35 -2.21
CA ARG A 81 17.26 -8.55 -2.05
C ARG A 81 17.74 -8.59 -0.60
N THR A 82 16.88 -8.17 0.33
CA THR A 82 17.28 -7.88 1.71
C THR A 82 16.72 -8.87 2.73
N LEU A 83 15.88 -9.81 2.30
CA LEU A 83 15.18 -10.76 3.16
C LEU A 83 15.19 -12.14 2.53
N ASP A 84 15.27 -13.18 3.36
CA ASP A 84 14.98 -14.55 2.94
C ASP A 84 13.47 -14.80 3.04
N GLU A 85 12.82 -14.96 1.89
CA GLU A 85 11.37 -15.11 1.80
C GLU A 85 10.89 -16.36 2.54
N ALA A 86 11.64 -17.47 2.48
CA ALA A 86 11.26 -18.71 3.15
C ALA A 86 11.22 -18.53 4.68
N THR A 87 12.25 -17.90 5.24
CA THR A 87 12.33 -17.57 6.67
C THR A 87 11.21 -16.63 7.09
N VAL A 88 10.99 -15.52 6.37
CA VAL A 88 9.91 -14.55 6.68
C VAL A 88 8.54 -15.22 6.67
N LEU A 89 8.28 -16.10 5.71
CA LEU A 89 7.01 -16.84 5.65
C LEU A 89 6.87 -17.89 6.76
N ALA A 90 7.97 -18.49 7.23
CA ALA A 90 7.93 -19.41 8.37
C ALA A 90 7.61 -18.65 9.66
N GLU A 91 8.32 -17.56 9.94
CA GLU A 91 8.11 -16.70 11.11
C GLU A 91 6.68 -16.11 11.14
N ALA A 92 6.17 -15.68 9.98
CA ALA A 92 4.82 -15.16 9.88
C ALA A 92 3.75 -16.22 10.21
N ARG A 93 3.97 -17.50 9.86
CA ARG A 93 3.06 -18.60 10.20
C ARG A 93 3.06 -18.89 11.70
N GLU A 94 4.24 -18.98 12.29
CA GLU A 94 4.38 -19.20 13.74
C GLU A 94 3.74 -18.06 14.56
N ALA A 95 3.96 -16.81 14.13
CA ALA A 95 3.32 -15.66 14.76
C ALA A 95 1.78 -15.70 14.61
N ALA A 96 1.27 -16.13 13.46
CA ALA A 96 -0.17 -16.27 13.24
C ALA A 96 -0.78 -17.36 14.14
N GLU A 97 -0.13 -18.52 14.26
CA GLU A 97 -0.55 -19.60 15.17
C GLU A 97 -0.60 -19.10 16.62
N THR A 98 0.44 -18.40 17.07
CA THR A 98 0.49 -17.80 18.42
C THR A 98 -0.68 -16.85 18.67
N VAL A 99 -0.99 -15.97 17.70
CA VAL A 99 -2.12 -15.04 17.81
C VAL A 99 -3.45 -15.77 17.86
N LEU A 100 -3.65 -16.79 17.01
CA LEU A 100 -4.88 -17.57 16.96
C LEU A 100 -5.13 -18.34 18.25
N ASP A 101 -4.09 -18.97 18.80
CA ASP A 101 -4.14 -19.67 20.09
C ASP A 101 -4.51 -18.70 21.22
N HIS A 102 -3.89 -17.52 21.26
CA HIS A 102 -4.19 -16.52 22.29
C HIS A 102 -5.61 -15.97 22.19
N LEU A 103 -6.10 -15.77 20.97
CA LEU A 103 -7.47 -15.30 20.72
C LEU A 103 -8.52 -16.41 20.91
N GLN A 104 -8.09 -17.66 21.12
CA GLN A 104 -8.94 -18.85 21.09
C GLN A 104 -9.85 -18.87 19.85
N TRP A 105 -9.35 -18.30 18.75
CA TRP A 105 -10.12 -18.16 17.53
C TRP A 105 -10.01 -19.46 16.75
N ASP A 106 -11.09 -20.24 16.78
CA ASP A 106 -11.22 -21.43 15.94
C ASP A 106 -11.34 -21.04 14.45
N VAL A 107 -10.23 -21.15 13.73
CA VAL A 107 -10.16 -20.99 12.27
C VAL A 107 -10.42 -22.31 11.52
N THR A 108 -10.65 -23.42 12.22
CA THR A 108 -10.93 -24.73 11.60
C THR A 108 -12.39 -24.89 11.15
N GLY A 109 -13.28 -24.00 11.61
CA GLY A 109 -14.71 -23.98 11.27
C GLY A 109 -15.10 -23.11 10.06
N ALA A 110 -14.15 -22.38 9.47
CA ALA A 110 -14.38 -21.85 8.13
C ALA A 110 -14.17 -23.02 7.18
N GLU A 111 -15.26 -23.59 6.65
CA GLU A 111 -15.17 -24.25 5.35
C GLU A 111 -14.28 -23.37 4.48
N ALA A 112 -13.33 -23.98 3.76
CA ALA A 112 -12.59 -23.35 2.70
C ALA A 112 -13.57 -22.96 1.59
N GLY A 113 -14.51 -22.07 1.89
CA GLY A 113 -15.35 -21.37 0.97
C GLY A 113 -14.37 -20.64 0.09
N THR A 114 -14.21 -21.18 -1.12
CA THR A 114 -13.54 -20.55 -2.25
C THR A 114 -13.59 -19.04 -2.02
N PRO A 115 -12.46 -18.35 -1.73
CA PRO A 115 -12.50 -16.93 -1.45
C PRO A 115 -13.28 -16.31 -2.58
N ASP A 116 -14.38 -15.63 -2.26
CA ASP A 116 -15.27 -15.06 -3.26
C ASP A 116 -14.39 -14.26 -4.21
N ARG A 117 -14.18 -14.79 -5.42
CA ARG A 117 -13.28 -14.21 -6.42
C ARG A 117 -13.82 -12.89 -6.94
N ASN A 118 -14.95 -12.42 -6.41
CA ASN A 118 -15.48 -11.10 -6.63
C ASN A 118 -14.67 -10.04 -5.87
N PRO A 119 -13.80 -9.26 -6.56
CA PRO A 119 -13.02 -8.20 -5.92
C PRO A 119 -13.91 -7.11 -5.28
N VAL A 120 -15.18 -7.02 -5.66
CA VAL A 120 -16.14 -6.07 -5.09
C VAL A 120 -16.60 -6.51 -3.69
N ALA A 121 -16.74 -7.82 -3.45
CA ALA A 121 -17.14 -8.36 -2.15
C ALA A 121 -16.02 -8.24 -1.11
N LEU A 122 -14.76 -8.41 -1.54
CA LEU A 122 -13.59 -8.23 -0.68
C LEU A 122 -13.41 -6.75 -0.29
N ALA A 123 -13.60 -5.82 -1.24
CA ALA A 123 -13.50 -4.38 -1.01
C ALA A 123 -14.63 -3.80 -0.14
N SER A 124 -15.80 -4.46 -0.10
CA SER A 124 -16.95 -4.04 0.71
C SER A 124 -16.98 -4.62 2.12
N ARG A 125 -16.24 -5.71 2.39
CA ARG A 125 -16.09 -6.32 3.73
C ARG A 125 -14.80 -5.92 4.43
N ALA A 126 -13.77 -5.51 3.69
CA ALA A 126 -12.53 -5.06 4.31
C ALA A 126 -12.71 -3.66 4.92
N PRO A 127 -12.31 -3.43 6.19
CA PRO A 127 -12.27 -2.10 6.79
C PRO A 127 -11.29 -1.15 6.11
N ILE A 128 -10.59 -1.59 5.05
CA ILE A 128 -9.59 -0.83 4.28
C ILE A 128 -10.16 0.49 3.73
N GLY A 129 -11.42 0.52 3.28
CA GLY A 129 -12.07 1.79 2.88
C GLY A 129 -12.31 2.75 4.05
N ARG A 130 -12.59 2.21 5.25
CA ARG A 130 -12.77 2.99 6.48
C ARG A 130 -11.43 3.41 7.10
N ILE A 131 -10.41 2.56 7.07
CA ILE A 131 -9.05 2.86 7.55
C ILE A 131 -8.38 3.88 6.63
N GLY A 132 -8.50 3.73 5.31
CA GLY A 132 -8.00 4.71 4.35
C GLY A 132 -8.66 6.07 4.52
N SER A 133 -9.99 6.12 4.71
CA SER A 133 -10.69 7.38 4.99
C SER A 133 -10.39 7.96 6.37
N TRP A 134 -10.10 7.13 7.39
CA TRP A 134 -9.62 7.57 8.70
C TRP A 134 -8.20 8.13 8.63
N ALA A 135 -7.26 7.43 8.00
CA ALA A 135 -5.88 7.87 7.82
C ALA A 135 -5.80 9.16 7.00
N LEU A 136 -6.59 9.27 5.92
CA LEU A 136 -6.71 10.51 5.14
C LEU A 136 -7.36 11.64 5.93
N ARG A 137 -8.28 11.35 6.86
CA ARG A 137 -8.94 12.36 7.72
C ARG A 137 -8.00 12.84 8.82
N LEU A 138 -7.30 11.93 9.50
CA LEU A 138 -6.26 12.24 10.49
C LEU A 138 -5.10 12.99 9.85
N GLY A 139 -4.61 12.57 8.68
CA GLY A 139 -3.60 13.29 7.92
C GLY A 139 -4.05 14.70 7.53
N ARG A 140 -5.32 14.87 7.12
CA ARG A 140 -5.88 16.21 6.83
C ARG A 140 -5.98 17.10 8.07
N GLN A 141 -6.36 16.54 9.21
CA GLN A 141 -6.49 17.28 10.46
C GLN A 141 -5.11 17.69 11.00
N TYR A 142 -4.17 16.73 11.03
CA TYR A 142 -2.77 16.96 11.41
C TYR A 142 -2.10 18.06 10.57
N LEU A 143 -2.33 18.07 9.25
CA LEU A 143 -1.79 19.10 8.37
C LEU A 143 -2.47 20.46 8.56
N ARG A 144 -3.77 20.50 8.89
CA ARG A 144 -4.52 21.75 9.16
C ARG A 144 -4.08 22.42 10.46
N ASP A 145 -3.70 21.63 11.46
CA ASP A 145 -3.33 22.16 12.79
C ASP A 145 -1.87 22.66 12.83
N ARG A 146 -1.05 22.36 11.81
CA ARG A 146 0.40 22.68 11.77
C ARG A 146 0.87 23.49 10.57
N LEU A 147 0.01 23.74 9.59
CA LEU A 147 0.29 24.65 8.48
C LEU A 147 -0.70 25.82 8.55
N PRO A 148 -0.26 27.09 8.43
CA PRO A 148 -1.15 28.26 8.46
C PRO A 148 -2.16 28.26 7.31
#